data_AF-A0A964EWU7-F1
#
_entry.id   AF-A0A964EWU7-F1
#
_cell.length_a   1.000
_cell.length_b   1.000
_cell.length_c   1.000
_cell.angle_alpha   90.00
_cell.angle_beta   90.00
_cell.angle_gamma   90.00
#
_symmetry.space_group_name_H-M   'P 1'
#
loop_
_entity.id
_entity.type
_entity.pdbx_description
1 polymer ?
#
loop_
_entity_poly.entity_id
_entity_poly.type
_entity_poly.pdbx_seq_one_letter_code
_entity_poly.pdbx_strand_id
1 'polypeptide(L)'
;MDLPDLEQLTQLTHAVPRGVAVALGGLLAVAGARLYPVAIMAPGFAAGIGAAVLLPVEMPPEARAVLAVVLGGIGALICRTVERMAIWGLGAIITGGATVAAWPVVMGQPAPWWGAAVGAAAGLLLFPALFKVALKPVTALAGAFIVANALDQGQNLWLIGGVAVVGLLVQLGVGGSKDDDEDE
;
A
#
# COMPACT_ATOMS: atom_id res chain seq x y z
N MET A 1 -16.47 27.79 22.20
CA MET A 1 -15.69 26.73 21.54
C MET A 1 -15.47 27.25 20.13
N ASP A 2 -14.43 28.09 19.97
CA ASP A 2 -14.14 28.76 18.71
C ASP A 2 -13.60 27.74 17.71
N LEU A 3 -14.30 27.60 16.58
CA LEU A 3 -13.81 26.83 15.45
C LEU A 3 -12.63 27.61 14.86
N PRO A 4 -11.46 26.98 14.63
CA PRO A 4 -10.34 27.66 13.98
C PRO A 4 -10.76 28.17 12.60
N ASP A 5 -10.42 29.43 12.29
CA ASP A 5 -10.70 30.07 11.01
C ASP A 5 -10.20 29.20 9.85
N LEU A 6 -11.04 29.01 8.83
CA LEU A 6 -10.73 28.25 7.62
C LEU A 6 -9.47 28.77 6.89
N GLU A 7 -9.11 30.04 7.13
CA GLU A 7 -7.85 30.65 6.68
C GLU A 7 -6.60 30.06 7.35
N GLN A 8 -6.66 29.67 8.63
CA GLN A 8 -5.53 29.02 9.31
C GLN A 8 -5.33 27.58 8.83
N LEU A 9 -6.43 26.87 8.54
CA LEU A 9 -6.37 25.52 7.97
C LEU A 9 -5.84 25.51 6.52
N THR A 10 -6.13 26.56 5.74
CA THR A 10 -5.53 26.74 4.40
C THR A 10 -4.06 27.16 4.47
N GLN A 11 -3.63 27.98 5.44
CA GLN A 11 -2.21 28.27 5.63
C GLN A 11 -1.39 27.04 6.08
N LEU A 12 -1.96 26.18 6.94
CA LEU A 12 -1.32 24.93 7.36
C LEU A 12 -1.19 23.91 6.21
N THR A 13 -2.12 23.91 5.24
CA THR A 13 -2.02 23.06 4.04
C THR A 13 -1.00 23.58 3.01
N HIS A 14 -0.72 24.88 3.00
CA HIS A 14 0.32 25.47 2.15
C HIS A 14 1.75 25.35 2.71
N ALA A 15 1.92 24.82 3.92
CA ALA A 15 3.22 24.71 4.58
C ALA A 15 4.01 23.44 4.22
N VAL A 16 3.51 22.56 3.33
CA VAL A 16 4.36 21.52 2.75
C VAL A 16 5.23 22.20 1.69
N PRO A 17 6.56 22.33 1.90
CA PRO A 17 7.41 22.94 0.90
C PRO A 17 7.24 22.14 -0.39
N ARG A 18 7.02 22.79 -1.54
CA ARG A 18 6.85 22.12 -2.84
C ARG A 18 7.97 21.10 -3.11
N GLY A 19 9.18 21.39 -2.65
CA GLY A 19 10.32 20.46 -2.69
C GLY A 19 10.10 19.14 -1.94
N VAL A 20 9.42 19.15 -0.79
CA VAL A 20 9.06 17.94 -0.04
C VAL A 20 8.03 17.11 -0.81
N ALA A 21 7.02 17.75 -1.41
CA ALA A 21 6.03 17.05 -2.21
C ALA A 21 6.64 16.41 -3.48
N VAL A 22 7.54 17.12 -4.16
CA VAL A 22 8.29 16.58 -5.32
C VAL A 22 9.20 15.44 -4.87
N ALA A 23 9.92 15.59 -3.75
CA ALA A 23 10.79 14.54 -3.23
C ALA A 23 9.99 13.28 -2.83
N LEU A 24 8.86 13.45 -2.15
CA LEU A 24 7.97 12.35 -1.78
C LEU A 24 7.35 11.68 -3.01
N GLY A 25 6.90 12.46 -3.99
CA GLY A 25 6.35 11.94 -5.24
C GLY A 25 7.40 11.16 -6.05
N GLY A 26 8.62 11.69 -6.15
CA GLY A 26 9.75 11.00 -6.79
C GLY A 26 10.15 9.74 -6.03
N LEU A 27 10.22 9.80 -4.70
CA LEU A 27 10.49 8.64 -3.85
C LEU A 27 9.41 7.55 -4.02
N LEU A 28 8.14 7.94 -4.06
CA LEU A 28 7.04 7.01 -4.29
C LEU A 28 7.10 6.41 -5.70
N ALA A 29 7.47 7.20 -6.71
CA ALA A 29 7.62 6.73 -8.07
C ALA A 29 8.77 5.71 -8.23
N VAL A 30 9.85 5.85 -7.46
CA VAL A 30 11.05 5.01 -7.58
C VAL A 30 11.06 3.84 -6.58
N ALA A 31 10.58 4.07 -5.37
CA ALA A 31 10.69 3.13 -4.25
C ALA A 31 9.34 2.75 -3.63
N GLY A 32 8.21 3.21 -4.19
CA GLY A 32 6.89 3.03 -3.59
C GLY A 32 6.54 1.57 -3.31
N ALA A 33 6.86 0.66 -4.24
CA ALA A 33 6.62 -0.77 -4.03
C ALA A 33 7.39 -1.37 -2.84
N ARG A 34 8.57 -0.83 -2.53
CA ARG A 34 9.39 -1.25 -1.37
C ARG A 34 8.96 -0.57 -0.07
N LEU A 35 8.42 0.64 -0.17
CA LEU A 35 7.91 1.40 0.96
C LEU A 35 6.53 0.91 1.42
N TYR A 36 5.77 0.28 0.53
CA TYR A 36 4.45 -0.27 0.84
C TYR A 36 4.40 -1.17 2.09
N PRO A 37 5.23 -2.22 2.24
CA PRO A 37 5.22 -3.04 3.46
C PRO A 37 5.57 -2.22 4.70
N VAL A 38 6.49 -1.26 4.60
CA VAL A 38 6.88 -0.39 5.71
C VAL A 38 5.73 0.54 6.10
N ALA A 39 5.03 1.11 5.12
CA ALA A 39 3.91 2.01 5.33
C ALA A 39 2.74 1.31 6.05
N ILE A 40 2.55 0.01 5.83
CA ILE A 40 1.51 -0.77 6.50
C ILE A 40 1.95 -1.23 7.89
N MET A 41 3.23 -1.56 8.06
CA MET A 41 3.78 -1.92 9.37
C MET A 41 3.85 -0.75 10.35
N ALA A 42 4.14 0.45 9.85
CA ALA A 42 4.32 1.67 10.66
C ALA A 42 3.15 1.98 11.62
N PRO A 43 1.88 2.02 11.19
CA PRO A 43 0.76 2.29 12.10
C PRO A 43 0.60 1.18 13.16
N GLY A 44 0.81 -0.09 12.79
CA GLY A 44 0.79 -1.19 13.75
C GLY A 44 1.90 -1.09 14.79
N PHE A 45 3.10 -0.72 14.36
CA PHE A 45 4.24 -0.49 15.24
C PHE A 45 4.00 0.68 16.21
N ALA A 46 3.50 1.81 15.69
CA ALA A 46 3.16 2.97 16.50
C ALA A 46 2.06 2.66 17.54
N ALA A 47 1.03 1.90 17.15
CA ALA A 47 -0.01 1.45 18.07
C ALA A 47 0.55 0.55 19.18
N GLY A 48 1.47 -0.36 18.84
CA GLY A 48 2.13 -1.23 19.82
C GLY A 48 3.02 -0.46 20.81
N ILE A 49 3.78 0.54 20.34
CA ILE A 49 4.51 1.45 21.24
C ILE A 49 3.54 2.23 22.13
N GLY A 50 2.47 2.77 21.56
CA GLY A 50 1.45 3.50 22.31
C GLY A 50 0.84 2.64 23.43
N ALA A 51 0.54 1.38 23.13
CA ALA A 51 0.07 0.42 24.13
C ALA A 51 1.10 0.20 25.26
N ALA A 52 2.39 0.12 24.92
CA ALA A 52 3.46 -0.03 25.92
C ALA A 52 3.57 1.18 26.86
N VAL A 53 3.37 2.39 26.35
CA VAL A 53 3.43 3.64 27.13
C VAL A 53 2.22 3.79 28.05
N LEU A 54 1.05 3.31 27.63
CA LEU A 54 -0.20 3.40 28.38
C LEU A 54 -0.35 2.34 29.48
N LEU A 55 0.54 1.34 29.53
CA LEU A 55 0.53 0.32 30.59
C LEU A 55 0.91 0.97 31.93
N PRO A 56 0.05 0.90 32.97
CA PRO A 56 0.30 1.49 34.27
C PRO A 56 1.22 0.59 35.12
N VAL A 57 2.39 0.24 34.58
CA VAL A 57 3.39 -0.58 35.26
C VAL A 57 4.65 0.25 35.47
N GLU A 58 5.07 0.35 36.72
CA GLU A 58 6.35 0.94 37.09
C GLU A 58 7.46 -0.01 36.63
N MET A 59 8.15 0.39 35.56
CA MET A 59 9.26 -0.35 34.98
C MET A 59 10.46 0.58 34.84
N PRO A 60 11.69 0.08 34.97
CA PRO A 60 12.86 0.86 34.63
C PRO A 60 12.81 1.29 33.15
N PRO A 61 13.37 2.45 32.77
CA PRO A 61 13.27 3.00 31.41
C PRO A 61 13.73 2.04 30.32
N GLU A 62 14.78 1.26 30.60
CA GLU A 62 15.34 0.25 29.71
C GLU A 62 14.34 -0.87 29.42
N ALA A 63 13.67 -1.40 30.46
CA ALA A 63 12.65 -2.43 30.30
C ALA A 63 11.42 -1.90 29.55
N ARG A 64 11.03 -0.64 29.79
CA ARG A 64 9.93 0.00 29.06
C ARG A 64 10.26 0.18 27.57
N ALA A 65 11.50 0.54 27.23
CA ALA A 65 11.95 0.64 25.86
C ALA A 65 11.92 -0.73 25.16
N VAL A 66 12.41 -1.79 25.81
CA VAL A 66 12.35 -3.16 25.28
C VAL A 66 10.89 -3.60 25.07
N LEU A 67 10.01 -3.36 26.05
CA LEU A 67 8.59 -3.68 25.93
C LEU A 67 7.92 -2.92 24.77
N ALA A 68 8.23 -1.64 24.59
CA ALA A 68 7.71 -0.83 23.49
C ALA A 68 8.14 -1.37 22.13
N VAL A 69 9.40 -1.78 21.98
CA VAL A 69 9.89 -2.41 20.74
C VAL A 69 9.21 -3.75 20.48
N VAL A 70 9.02 -4.57 21.53
CA VAL A 70 8.35 -5.89 21.41
C VAL A 70 6.88 -5.72 21.01
N LEU A 71 6.13 -4.87 21.73
CA LEU A 71 4.72 -4.63 21.42
C LEU A 71 4.55 -3.93 20.07
N GLY A 72 5.45 -3.01 19.71
CA GLY A 72 5.52 -2.43 18.38
C GLY A 72 5.72 -3.51 17.31
N GLY A 73 6.68 -4.41 17.50
CA GLY A 73 6.92 -5.54 16.59
C GLY A 73 5.70 -6.44 16.40
N ILE A 74 5.00 -6.76 17.49
CA ILE A 74 3.75 -7.53 17.45
C ILE A 74 2.66 -6.76 16.68
N GLY A 75 2.49 -5.47 16.94
CA GLY A 75 1.52 -4.64 16.23
C GLY A 75 1.80 -4.57 14.72
N ALA A 76 3.06 -4.40 14.33
CA ALA A 76 3.48 -4.45 12.93
C ALA A 76 3.17 -5.80 12.27
N LEU A 77 3.41 -6.91 12.98
CA LEU A 77 3.14 -8.27 12.49
C LEU A 77 1.63 -8.50 12.31
N ILE A 78 0.81 -8.02 13.23
CA ILE A 78 -0.66 -8.09 13.14
C ILE A 78 -1.13 -7.33 11.90
N CYS A 79 -0.69 -6.09 11.71
CA CYS A 79 -1.03 -5.29 10.52
C CYS A 79 -0.67 -6.02 9.22
N ARG A 80 0.54 -6.57 9.14
CA ARG A 80 0.99 -7.35 7.97
C ARG A 80 0.11 -8.58 7.72
N THR A 81 -0.33 -9.25 8.79
CA THR A 81 -1.18 -10.44 8.68
C THR A 81 -2.59 -10.08 8.20
N VAL A 82 -3.16 -9.00 8.76
CA VAL A 82 -4.48 -8.48 8.34
C VAL A 82 -4.45 -8.03 6.88
N GLU A 83 -3.40 -7.34 6.46
CA GLU A 83 -3.19 -6.94 5.07
C GLU A 83 -3.17 -8.17 4.14
N ARG A 84 -2.38 -9.19 4.47
CA ARG A 84 -2.29 -10.41 3.65
C ARG A 84 -3.64 -11.11 3.55
N MET A 85 -4.39 -11.20 4.65
CA MET A 85 -5.76 -11.73 4.68
C MET A 85 -6.70 -10.89 3.82
N ALA A 86 -6.58 -9.56 3.86
CA ALA A 86 -7.40 -8.66 3.05
C ALA A 86 -7.12 -8.83 1.56
N ILE A 87 -5.85 -8.94 1.15
CA ILE A 87 -5.47 -9.20 -0.25
C ILE A 87 -6.05 -10.54 -0.71
N TRP A 88 -5.95 -11.60 0.10
CA TRP A 88 -6.52 -12.91 -0.22
C TRP A 88 -8.04 -12.87 -0.34
N GLY A 89 -8.71 -12.25 0.63
CA GLY A 89 -10.17 -12.10 0.62
C GLY A 89 -10.65 -11.29 -0.57
N LEU A 90 -9.99 -10.18 -0.88
CA LEU A 90 -10.34 -9.33 -2.02
C LEU A 90 -10.15 -10.07 -3.35
N GLY A 91 -9.04 -10.81 -3.48
CA GLY A 91 -8.78 -11.66 -4.64
C GLY A 91 -9.85 -12.73 -4.84
N ALA A 92 -10.24 -13.42 -3.77
CA ALA A 92 -11.29 -14.43 -3.81
C ALA A 92 -12.66 -13.84 -4.18
N ILE A 93 -13.03 -12.69 -3.61
CA ILE A 93 -14.30 -12.00 -3.91
C ILE A 93 -14.34 -11.54 -5.36
N ILE A 94 -13.29 -10.87 -5.84
CA ILE A 94 -13.23 -10.34 -7.20
C ILE A 94 -13.30 -11.47 -8.23
N THR A 95 -12.48 -12.50 -8.08
CA THR A 95 -12.42 -13.60 -9.05
C THR A 95 -13.65 -14.50 -8.95
N GLY A 96 -14.18 -14.78 -7.77
CA GLY A 96 -15.42 -15.50 -7.58
C GLY A 96 -16.60 -14.77 -8.22
N GLY A 97 -16.74 -13.47 -7.96
CA GLY A 97 -17.75 -12.61 -8.58
C GLY A 97 -17.59 -12.50 -10.09
N ALA A 98 -16.36 -12.29 -10.57
CA ALA A 98 -16.07 -12.24 -12.00
C ALA A 98 -16.37 -13.58 -12.69
N THR A 99 -16.10 -14.71 -12.04
CA THR A 99 -16.41 -16.04 -12.59
C THR A 99 -17.91 -16.20 -12.76
N VAL A 100 -18.71 -15.85 -11.74
CA VAL A 100 -20.18 -15.93 -11.83
C VAL A 100 -20.73 -15.00 -12.92
N ALA A 101 -20.18 -13.79 -13.05
CA ALA A 101 -20.61 -12.82 -14.05
C ALA A 101 -20.21 -13.22 -15.48
N ALA A 102 -19.01 -13.75 -15.67
CA ALA A 102 -18.48 -14.14 -16.99
C ALA A 102 -19.03 -15.47 -17.49
N TRP A 103 -19.38 -16.39 -16.58
CA TRP A 103 -19.86 -17.73 -16.93
C TRP A 103 -21.02 -17.76 -17.93
N PRO A 104 -22.14 -17.03 -17.74
CA PRO A 104 -23.25 -17.05 -18.69
C PRO A 104 -22.87 -16.48 -20.06
N VAL A 105 -21.93 -15.55 -20.11
CA VAL A 105 -21.44 -14.97 -21.37
C VAL A 105 -20.59 -15.98 -22.14
N VAL A 106 -19.74 -16.75 -21.45
CA VAL A 106 -18.80 -17.69 -22.07
C VAL A 106 -19.46 -19.04 -22.38
N MET A 107 -20.25 -19.58 -21.45
CA MET A 107 -20.82 -20.93 -21.54
C MET A 107 -22.28 -20.94 -22.01
N GLY A 108 -22.95 -19.79 -22.11
CA GLY A 108 -24.35 -19.69 -22.51
C GLY A 108 -25.34 -20.33 -21.53
N GLN A 109 -24.92 -20.59 -20.29
CA GLN A 109 -25.69 -21.27 -19.25
C GLN A 109 -25.50 -20.56 -17.90
N PRO A 110 -26.46 -20.65 -16.96
CA PRO A 110 -26.28 -20.07 -15.64
C PRO A 110 -25.09 -20.68 -14.91
N ALA A 111 -24.36 -19.85 -14.14
CA ALA A 111 -23.21 -20.30 -13.38
C ALA A 111 -23.61 -21.38 -12.36
N PRO A 112 -22.94 -22.55 -12.33
CA PRO A 112 -23.18 -23.52 -11.29
C PRO A 112 -22.70 -22.97 -9.95
N TRP A 113 -23.31 -23.43 -8.85
CA TRP A 113 -22.98 -22.95 -7.49
C TRP A 113 -21.51 -23.14 -7.13
N TRP A 114 -20.85 -24.17 -7.66
CA TRP A 114 -19.42 -24.43 -7.43
C TRP A 114 -18.50 -23.54 -8.28
N GLY A 115 -19.01 -22.92 -9.36
CA GLY A 115 -18.22 -22.06 -10.23
C GLY A 115 -17.67 -20.83 -9.49
N ALA A 116 -18.48 -20.24 -8.62
CA ALA A 116 -18.04 -19.16 -7.73
C ALA A 116 -16.90 -19.59 -6.79
N ALA A 117 -16.99 -20.80 -6.23
CA ALA A 117 -16.00 -21.34 -5.31
C ALA A 117 -14.65 -21.63 -6.01
N VAL A 118 -14.70 -22.21 -7.22
CA VAL A 118 -13.49 -22.44 -8.03
C VAL A 118 -12.84 -21.11 -8.43
N GLY A 119 -13.64 -20.13 -8.86
CA GLY A 119 -13.16 -18.79 -9.16
C GLY A 119 -12.49 -18.14 -7.96
N ALA A 120 -13.14 -18.18 -6.80
CA ALA A 120 -12.61 -17.62 -5.56
C ALA A 120 -11.31 -18.30 -5.10
N ALA A 121 -11.23 -19.64 -5.21
CA ALA A 121 -10.01 -20.37 -4.90
C ALA A 121 -8.85 -19.98 -5.84
N ALA A 122 -9.14 -19.83 -7.14
CA ALA A 122 -8.15 -19.35 -8.11
C ALA A 122 -7.67 -17.93 -7.77
N GLY A 123 -8.57 -17.02 -7.36
CA GLY A 123 -8.17 -15.69 -6.90
C GLY A 123 -7.35 -15.69 -5.63
N LEU A 124 -7.69 -16.53 -4.66
CA LEU A 124 -6.92 -16.63 -3.42
C LEU A 124 -5.45 -17.01 -3.70
N LEU A 125 -5.20 -17.85 -4.70
CA LEU A 125 -3.87 -18.27 -5.13
C LEU A 125 -3.17 -17.23 -6.03
N LEU A 126 -3.86 -16.69 -7.02
CA LEU A 126 -3.26 -15.84 -8.07
C LEU A 126 -3.15 -14.37 -7.67
N PHE A 127 -4.11 -13.87 -6.90
CA PHE A 127 -4.23 -12.45 -6.60
C PHE A 127 -3.05 -11.87 -5.80
N PRO A 128 -2.40 -12.59 -4.86
CA PRO A 128 -1.20 -12.08 -4.18
C PRO A 128 -0.05 -11.77 -5.14
N ALA A 129 0.18 -12.67 -6.11
CA ALA A 129 1.20 -12.47 -7.13
C ALA A 129 0.83 -11.31 -8.05
N LEU A 130 -0.43 -11.26 -8.50
CA LEU A 130 -0.93 -10.16 -9.33
C LEU A 130 -0.86 -8.81 -8.61
N PHE A 131 -1.18 -8.78 -7.32
CA PHE A 131 -1.14 -7.57 -6.49
C PHE A 131 0.28 -7.01 -6.39
N LYS A 132 1.29 -7.86 -6.13
CA LYS A 132 2.70 -7.45 -6.12
C LYS A 132 3.13 -6.83 -7.45
N VAL A 133 2.71 -7.44 -8.57
CA VAL A 133 3.03 -6.92 -9.91
C VAL A 133 2.31 -5.60 -10.18
N ALA A 134 1.02 -5.51 -9.83
CA ALA A 134 0.19 -4.32 -10.02
C ALA A 134 0.61 -3.15 -9.12
N LEU A 135 1.24 -3.43 -7.98
CA LEU A 135 1.71 -2.39 -7.06
C LEU A 135 2.75 -1.47 -7.70
N LYS A 136 3.60 -2.01 -8.58
CA LYS A 136 4.66 -1.25 -9.27
C LYS A 136 4.09 -0.11 -10.14
N PRO A 137 3.23 -0.38 -11.15
CA PRO A 137 2.64 0.69 -11.95
C PRO A 137 1.73 1.61 -11.14
N VAL A 138 0.99 1.10 -10.16
CA VAL A 138 0.12 1.95 -9.32
C VAL A 138 0.94 2.95 -8.51
N THR A 139 2.03 2.53 -7.87
CA THR A 139 2.90 3.43 -7.10
C THR A 139 3.68 4.40 -7.99
N ALA A 140 4.12 3.96 -9.17
CA ALA A 140 4.74 4.82 -10.17
C ALA A 140 3.79 5.95 -10.64
N LEU A 141 2.54 5.59 -10.96
CA LEU A 141 1.50 6.55 -11.36
C LEU A 141 1.13 7.50 -10.23
N ALA A 142 0.94 6.99 -9.01
CA ALA A 142 0.65 7.81 -7.84
C ALA A 142 1.78 8.81 -7.56
N GLY A 143 3.04 8.37 -7.61
CA GLY A 143 4.20 9.24 -7.45
C GLY A 143 4.28 10.31 -8.54
N ALA A 144 4.07 9.92 -9.80
CA ALA A 144 4.03 10.86 -10.93
C ALA A 144 2.91 11.90 -10.79
N PHE A 145 1.74 11.49 -10.32
CA PHE A 145 0.62 12.39 -10.05
C PHE A 145 0.94 13.39 -8.93
N ILE A 146 1.59 12.94 -7.85
CA ILE A 146 2.03 13.84 -6.76
C ILE A 146 3.06 14.85 -7.27
N VAL A 147 4.05 14.42 -8.06
CA VAL A 147 5.04 15.32 -8.68
C VAL A 147 4.36 16.34 -9.58
N ALA A 148 3.44 15.90 -10.43
CA ALA A 148 2.72 16.78 -11.35
C ALA A 148 1.87 17.83 -10.62
N ASN A 149 1.18 17.44 -9.55
CA ASN A 149 0.43 18.39 -8.72
C ASN A 149 1.35 19.35 -7.95
N ALA A 150 2.50 18.88 -7.46
CA ALA A 150 3.45 19.73 -6.75
C ALA A 150 4.11 20.80 -7.65
N LEU A 151 4.19 20.51 -8.96
CA LEU A 151 4.69 21.43 -9.99
C LEU A 151 3.60 22.30 -10.61
N ASP A 152 2.36 22.25 -10.11
CA ASP A 152 1.20 22.95 -10.66
C ASP A 152 0.89 22.56 -12.13
N GLN A 153 1.27 21.33 -12.51
CA GLN A 153 1.09 20.74 -13.84
C GLN A 153 0.25 19.46 -13.77
N GLY A 154 -0.73 19.39 -12.87
CA GLY A 154 -1.54 18.18 -12.62
C GLY A 154 -2.35 17.69 -13.82
N GLN A 155 -2.52 18.50 -14.87
CA GLN A 155 -3.18 18.11 -16.13
C GLN A 155 -2.20 17.78 -17.27
N ASN A 156 -0.89 17.98 -17.08
CA ASN A 156 0.10 17.67 -18.09
C ASN A 156 0.34 16.15 -18.14
N LEU A 157 -0.48 15.47 -18.93
CA LEU A 157 -0.42 14.01 -19.13
C LEU A 157 0.96 13.54 -19.59
N TRP A 158 1.71 14.38 -20.31
CA TRP A 158 3.06 14.03 -20.77
C TRP A 158 4.05 13.98 -19.61
N LEU A 159 3.95 14.91 -18.65
CA LEU A 159 4.79 14.91 -17.45
C LEU A 159 4.41 13.74 -16.54
N ILE A 160 3.12 13.47 -16.34
CA ILE A 160 2.66 12.32 -15.54
C ILE A 160 3.12 11.01 -16.18
N GLY A 161 2.89 10.85 -17.49
CA GLY A 161 3.29 9.66 -18.23
C GLY A 161 4.81 9.45 -18.24
N GLY A 162 5.57 10.51 -18.51
CA GLY A 162 7.04 10.47 -18.50
C GLY A 162 7.61 10.06 -17.15
N VAL A 163 7.17 10.71 -16.07
CA VAL A 163 7.61 10.39 -14.70
C VAL A 163 7.18 8.97 -14.31
N ALA A 164 5.97 8.54 -14.66
CA ALA A 164 5.48 7.19 -14.35
C ALA A 164 6.26 6.10 -15.10
N VAL A 165 6.58 6.32 -16.39
CA VAL A 165 7.39 5.38 -17.18
C VAL A 165 8.81 5.29 -16.62
N VAL A 166 9.44 6.43 -16.31
CA VAL A 166 10.77 6.44 -15.69
C VAL A 166 10.75 5.73 -14.35
N GLY A 167 9.77 6.03 -13.48
CA GLY A 167 9.60 5.34 -12.19
C GLY A 167 9.41 3.83 -12.35
N LEU A 168 8.57 3.41 -13.28
CA LEU A 168 8.34 1.99 -13.57
C LEU A 168 9.60 1.30 -14.08
N LEU A 169 10.35 1.92 -15.01
CA LEU A 169 11.61 1.38 -15.52
C LEU A 169 12.64 1.22 -14.40
N VAL A 170 12.76 2.19 -13.50
CA VAL A 170 13.66 2.09 -12.34
C VAL A 170 13.20 0.97 -11.40
N GLN A 171 11.91 0.86 -11.11
CA GLN A 171 11.37 -0.20 -10.27
C GLN A 171 11.57 -1.61 -10.86
N LEU A 172 11.51 -1.74 -12.19
CA LEU A 172 11.75 -3.00 -12.89
C LEU A 172 13.26 -3.33 -12.94
N GLY A 173 14.10 -2.36 -13.29
CA GLY A 173 15.55 -2.56 -13.39
C GLY A 173 16.23 -2.82 -12.02
N VAL A 174 15.75 -2.17 -10.96
CA VAL A 174 16.29 -2.34 -9.60
C VAL A 174 15.62 -3.52 -8.88
N GLY A 175 14.47 -3.99 -9.36
CA GLY A 175 13.74 -5.15 -8.83
C GLY A 175 14.16 -6.49 -9.45
N GLY A 176 14.62 -6.51 -10.70
CA GLY A 176 14.97 -7.75 -11.41
C GLY A 176 16.30 -8.39 -11.00
N SER A 177 17.15 -7.72 -10.21
CA SER A 177 18.49 -8.22 -9.86
C SER A 177 18.58 -8.89 -8.48
N LYS A 178 17.46 -9.17 -7.80
CA LYS A 178 17.49 -9.66 -6.41
C LYS A 178 16.54 -10.80 -6.06
N ASP A 179 15.70 -11.25 -7.00
CA ASP A 179 14.75 -12.35 -6.78
C ASP A 179 15.31 -13.73 -7.23
N ASP A 180 16.56 -13.82 -7.70
CA ASP A 180 17.16 -15.08 -8.17
C ASP A 180 17.87 -15.89 -7.05
N ASP A 181 17.96 -15.38 -5.81
CA ASP A 181 18.81 -15.97 -4.75
C ASP A 181 18.06 -16.43 -3.46
N GLU A 182 16.72 -16.30 -3.36
CA GLU A 182 16.00 -16.59 -2.09
C GLU A 182 15.04 -17.81 -2.12
N ASP A 183 15.03 -18.61 -3.18
CA ASP A 183 14.29 -19.88 -3.28
C ASP A 183 15.21 -21.13 -3.30
N GLU A 184 16.18 -21.21 -2.37
CA GLU A 184 16.87 -22.47 -1.97
C GLU A 184 16.60 -22.82 -0.48
#